data_AF-A0A960D6S8-F1
#
_entry.id   AF-A0A960D6S8-F1
#
_cell.length_a   1.000
_cell.length_b   1.000
_cell.length_c   1.000
_cell.angle_alpha   90.00
_cell.angle_beta   90.00
_cell.angle_gamma   90.00
#
_symmetry.space_group_name_H-M   'P 1'
#
loop_
_entity.id
_entity.type
_entity.pdbx_description
1 polymer ?
#
loop_
_entity_poly.entity_id
_entity_poly.type
_entity_poly.pdbx_seq_one_letter_code
_entity_poly.pdbx_strand_id
1 'polypeptide(L)'
;MTVPDSDAAGPTEWGGGHGVGPWAGPPPDDARYDPELLDVGDTRNVVDAYRYWTREAIVADIDERRHRLHIAIENFGNDANIGAVVRTANAFAVDTVHIVGRRRWNR
;
A
#
# COMPACT_ATOMS: atom_id res chain seq x y z
N MET A 1 34.33 -18.88 18.93
CA MET A 1 33.98 -18.38 17.58
C MET A 1 32.46 -18.39 17.51
N THR A 2 31.85 -17.25 17.80
CA THR A 2 30.41 -17.09 18.00
C THR A 2 29.78 -16.80 16.64
N VAL A 3 28.81 -17.62 16.23
CA VAL A 3 28.01 -17.41 15.00
C VAL A 3 27.02 -16.26 15.30
N PRO A 4 26.85 -15.25 14.43
CA PRO A 4 25.83 -14.24 14.65
C PRO A 4 24.44 -14.83 14.38
N ASP A 5 23.48 -14.48 15.23
CA ASP A 5 22.06 -14.81 15.10
C ASP A 5 21.53 -14.40 13.73
N SER A 6 20.97 -15.37 13.01
CA SER A 6 20.22 -15.18 11.77
C SER A 6 18.75 -14.90 12.10
N ASP A 7 18.48 -13.77 12.78
CA ASP A 7 17.13 -13.25 13.05
C ASP A 7 16.79 -12.08 12.11
N ALA A 8 17.42 -12.05 10.92
CA ALA A 8 17.02 -11.14 9.86
C ALA A 8 15.86 -11.77 9.10
N ALA A 9 14.67 -11.19 9.27
CA ALA A 9 13.48 -11.64 8.58
C ALA A 9 13.73 -11.76 7.06
N GLY A 10 13.38 -12.90 6.48
CA GLY A 10 13.58 -13.14 5.05
C GLY A 10 12.76 -12.17 4.18
N PRO A 11 13.08 -11.99 2.88
CA PRO A 11 12.37 -11.06 1.98
C PRO A 11 10.86 -11.33 1.82
N THR A 12 10.38 -12.46 2.33
CA THR A 12 8.99 -12.92 2.31
C THR A 12 8.35 -12.99 3.70
N GLU A 13 9.07 -12.67 4.77
CA GLU A 13 8.56 -12.67 6.13
C GLU A 13 7.89 -11.33 6.44
N TRP A 14 6.72 -11.13 5.85
CA TRP A 14 5.81 -10.03 6.20
C TRP A 14 5.07 -10.40 7.51
N GLY A 15 5.82 -10.53 8.60
CA GLY A 15 5.31 -10.86 9.93
C GLY A 15 4.82 -9.62 10.66
N GLY A 16 3.52 -9.57 10.96
CA GLY A 16 2.92 -8.57 11.85
C GLY A 16 1.45 -8.29 11.51
N GLY A 17 0.57 -8.33 12.50
CA GLY A 17 -0.87 -8.08 12.32
C GLY A 17 -1.14 -6.79 11.56
N HIS A 18 -2.13 -6.81 10.67
CA HIS A 18 -2.41 -5.71 9.74
C HIS A 18 -2.91 -4.46 10.48
N GLY A 19 -1.97 -3.65 10.95
CA GLY A 19 -2.28 -2.34 11.52
C GLY A 19 -1.43 -1.97 12.72
N VAL A 20 -1.45 -0.67 13.00
CA VAL A 20 -0.86 -0.06 14.18
C VAL A 20 -1.99 0.46 15.07
N GLY A 21 -1.80 0.39 16.38
CA GLY A 21 -2.75 0.93 17.35
C GLY A 21 -2.80 2.46 17.34
N PRO A 22 -3.57 3.06 18.27
CA PRO A 22 -3.60 4.50 18.47
C PRO A 22 -2.20 5.10 18.66
N TRP A 23 -2.04 6.36 18.24
CA TRP A 23 -0.80 7.11 18.42
C TRP A 23 -0.54 7.34 19.91
N ALA A 24 0.61 6.86 20.40
CA ALA A 24 0.94 6.92 21.82
C ALA A 24 1.50 8.28 22.29
N GLY A 25 1.85 9.18 21.36
CA GLY A 25 2.50 10.45 21.65
C GLY A 25 1.55 11.66 21.61
N PRO A 26 2.08 12.88 21.80
CA PRO A 26 1.33 14.09 21.45
C PRO A 26 0.96 14.06 19.97
N PRO A 27 -0.26 14.46 19.58
CA PRO A 27 -0.68 14.45 18.18
C PRO A 27 0.24 15.36 17.35
N PRO A 28 0.71 14.91 16.18
CA PRO A 28 1.49 15.75 15.27
C PRO A 28 0.68 16.96 14.78
N ASP A 29 1.33 18.11 14.57
CA ASP A 29 0.72 19.33 14.00
C ASP A 29 0.83 19.39 12.46
N ASP A 30 0.94 18.24 11.81
CA ASP A 30 1.10 18.13 10.36
C ASP A 30 -0.23 17.70 9.72
N ALA A 31 -0.72 18.52 8.78
CA ALA A 31 -2.01 18.35 8.11
C ALA A 31 -2.11 17.05 7.29
N ARG A 32 -1.00 16.35 7.03
CA ARG A 32 -1.01 15.05 6.37
C ARG A 32 -1.60 13.96 7.26
N TYR A 33 -1.52 14.10 8.58
CA TYR A 33 -2.04 13.10 9.51
C TYR A 33 -3.56 13.21 9.67
N ASP A 34 -4.22 12.06 9.67
CA ASP A 34 -5.64 11.91 9.90
C ASP A 34 -5.91 11.77 11.41
N PRO A 35 -6.64 12.72 12.03
CA PRO A 35 -6.93 12.66 13.46
C PRO A 35 -7.67 11.40 13.91
N GLU A 36 -8.54 10.83 13.06
CA GLU A 36 -9.29 9.62 13.40
C GLU A 36 -8.34 8.42 13.47
N LEU A 37 -7.44 8.28 12.50
CA LEU A 37 -6.47 7.19 12.48
C LEU A 37 -5.47 7.29 13.64
N LEU A 38 -5.11 8.50 14.05
CA LEU A 38 -4.29 8.70 15.24
C LEU A 38 -5.01 8.23 16.52
N ASP A 39 -6.34 8.42 16.61
CA ASP A 39 -7.13 8.06 17.78
C ASP A 39 -7.47 6.57 17.86
N VAL A 40 -7.91 5.96 16.75
CA VAL A 40 -8.38 4.56 16.74
C VAL A 40 -7.33 3.55 16.26
N GLY A 41 -6.22 4.05 15.71
CA GLY A 41 -5.21 3.24 15.03
C GLY A 41 -5.47 3.10 13.53
N ASP A 42 -4.46 2.61 12.81
CA ASP A 42 -4.50 2.48 11.36
C ASP A 42 -4.33 1.01 10.96
N THR A 43 -5.42 0.37 10.53
CA THR A 43 -5.48 -1.03 10.08
C THR A 43 -5.36 -1.20 8.56
N ARG A 44 -5.18 -0.10 7.80
CA ARG A 44 -5.15 -0.14 6.33
C ARG A 44 -3.96 -0.95 5.83
N ASN A 45 -4.04 -1.46 4.60
CA ASN A 45 -2.89 -2.09 3.95
C ASN A 45 -2.03 -1.01 3.27
N VAL A 46 -1.26 -0.29 4.08
CA VAL A 46 -0.28 0.72 3.64
C VAL A 46 1.08 0.40 4.27
N VAL A 47 2.15 0.84 3.61
CA VAL A 47 3.49 0.75 4.20
C VAL A 47 3.62 1.66 5.42
N ASP A 48 4.55 1.34 6.31
CA ASP A 48 4.69 2.03 7.60
C ASP A 48 4.91 3.54 7.47
N ALA A 49 5.61 3.98 6.41
CA ALA A 49 5.86 5.38 6.12
C ALA A 49 4.58 6.22 5.91
N TYR A 50 3.46 5.58 5.57
CA TYR A 50 2.18 6.23 5.31
C TYR A 50 1.12 5.96 6.38
N ARG A 51 1.52 5.34 7.49
CA ARG A 51 0.60 5.10 8.61
C ARG A 51 0.11 6.43 9.17
N TYR A 52 -1.18 6.45 9.51
CA TYR A 52 -1.89 7.62 10.00
C TYR A 52 -2.03 8.76 9.00
N TRP A 53 -1.47 8.68 7.80
CA TRP A 53 -1.67 9.73 6.80
C TRP A 53 -3.06 9.64 6.18
N THR A 54 -3.62 10.81 5.85
CA THR A 54 -4.79 10.91 4.98
C THR A 54 -4.50 10.26 3.64
N ARG A 55 -5.53 9.70 3.01
CA ARG A 55 -5.37 9.06 1.69
C ARG A 55 -4.85 10.07 0.66
N GLU A 56 -5.32 11.31 0.75
CA GLU A 56 -4.97 12.41 -0.12
C GLU A 56 -3.49 12.77 -0.02
N ALA A 57 -2.93 12.82 1.20
CA ALA A 57 -1.51 13.05 1.42
C ALA A 57 -0.64 11.92 0.83
N ILE A 58 -1.07 10.66 0.99
CA ILE A 58 -0.37 9.50 0.40
C ILE A 58 -0.37 9.60 -1.13
N VAL A 59 -1.53 9.92 -1.73
CA VAL A 59 -1.64 10.08 -3.18
C VAL A 59 -0.73 11.21 -3.66
N ALA A 60 -0.77 12.38 -3.02
CA ALA A 60 0.07 13.51 -3.39
C ALA A 60 1.57 13.19 -3.36
N ASP A 61 2.04 12.51 -2.30
CA ASP A 61 3.45 12.09 -2.17
C ASP A 61 3.86 11.05 -3.23
N ILE A 62 2.98 10.11 -3.56
CA ILE A 62 3.25 9.14 -4.63
C ILE A 62 3.25 9.82 -6.00
N ASP A 63 2.38 10.80 -6.22
CA ASP A 63 2.26 11.54 -7.48
C ASP A 63 3.57 12.28 -7.85
N GLU A 64 4.37 12.71 -6.87
CA GLU A 64 5.68 13.36 -7.09
C GLU A 64 6.70 12.46 -7.80
N ARG A 65 6.52 11.14 -7.73
CA ARG A 65 7.47 10.15 -8.24
C ARG A 65 6.88 9.17 -9.25
N ARG A 66 5.68 9.44 -9.77
CA ARG A 66 5.04 8.56 -10.75
C ARG A 66 5.90 8.35 -11.99
N HIS A 67 5.98 7.10 -12.42
CA HIS A 67 6.53 6.77 -13.73
C HIS A 67 5.43 6.92 -14.78
N ARG A 68 5.75 7.58 -15.90
CA ARG A 68 4.90 7.70 -17.10
C ARG A 68 4.76 6.35 -17.84
N LEU A 69 4.36 5.34 -17.10
CA LEU A 69 4.12 3.97 -17.54
C LEU A 69 2.63 3.72 -17.38
N HIS A 70 2.00 3.24 -18.45
CA HIS A 70 0.61 2.83 -18.44
C HIS A 70 0.57 1.33 -18.65
N ILE A 71 -0.19 0.61 -17.83
CA ILE A 71 -0.36 -0.84 -17.93
C ILE A 71 -1.79 -1.10 -18.39
N ALA A 72 -1.97 -1.92 -19.43
CA ALA A 72 -3.29 -2.39 -19.83
C ALA A 72 -3.42 -3.89 -19.55
N ILE A 73 -4.53 -4.31 -18.93
CA ILE A 73 -4.85 -5.69 -18.60
C ILE A 73 -6.13 -6.07 -19.35
N GLU A 74 -6.02 -7.04 -20.25
CA GLU A 74 -7.16 -7.55 -21.03
C GLU A 74 -7.85 -8.71 -20.30
N ASN A 75 -9.01 -8.44 -19.70
CA ASN A 75 -9.77 -9.40 -18.91
C ASN A 75 -10.91 -10.05 -19.72
N PHE A 76 -10.58 -10.75 -20.80
CA PHE A 76 -11.58 -11.45 -21.63
C PHE A 76 -12.00 -12.82 -21.06
N GLY A 77 -11.17 -13.42 -20.21
CA GLY A 77 -11.33 -14.79 -19.70
C GLY A 77 -11.30 -14.96 -18.18
N ASN A 78 -11.46 -13.88 -17.40
CA ASN A 78 -11.23 -13.85 -15.95
C ASN A 78 -9.75 -14.12 -15.59
N ASP A 79 -8.89 -13.12 -15.81
CA ASP A 79 -7.49 -13.21 -15.43
C ASP A 79 -7.33 -13.16 -13.90
N ALA A 80 -7.07 -14.33 -13.31
CA ALA A 80 -6.84 -14.49 -11.87
C ALA A 80 -5.64 -13.68 -11.35
N ASN A 81 -4.73 -13.23 -12.23
CA ASN A 81 -3.53 -12.49 -11.84
C ASN A 81 -3.75 -10.98 -11.76
N ILE A 82 -4.94 -10.46 -12.08
CA ILE A 82 -5.19 -9.01 -12.13
C ILE A 82 -4.80 -8.30 -10.82
N GLY A 83 -5.08 -8.92 -9.67
CA GLY A 83 -4.72 -8.38 -8.37
C GLY A 83 -3.21 -8.34 -8.15
N ALA A 84 -2.46 -9.31 -8.66
CA ALA A 84 -1.01 -9.31 -8.59
C ALA A 84 -0.42 -8.20 -9.48
N VAL A 85 -0.92 -8.06 -10.71
CA VAL A 85 -0.48 -7.00 -11.62
C VAL A 85 -0.76 -5.61 -11.04
N VAL A 86 -1.94 -5.38 -10.46
CA VAL A 86 -2.29 -4.11 -9.82
C VAL A 86 -1.40 -3.82 -8.60
N ARG A 87 -1.11 -4.83 -7.75
CA ARG A 87 -0.18 -4.65 -6.62
C ARG A 87 1.22 -4.27 -7.10
N THR A 88 1.72 -4.94 -8.13
CA THR A 88 3.02 -4.62 -8.72
C THR A 88 3.02 -3.21 -9.32
N ALA A 89 2.00 -2.84 -10.09
CA ALA A 89 1.87 -1.52 -10.67
C ALA A 89 1.87 -0.40 -9.60
N ASN A 90 1.11 -0.58 -8.53
CA ASN A 90 1.08 0.36 -7.41
C ASN A 90 2.44 0.45 -6.69
N ALA A 91 3.12 -0.68 -6.49
CA ALA A 91 4.45 -0.70 -5.88
C ALA A 91 5.51 0.05 -6.71
N PHE A 92 5.35 0.07 -8.04
CA PHE A 92 6.21 0.83 -8.95
C PHE A 92 5.71 2.25 -9.24
N ALA A 93 4.70 2.76 -8.52
CA ALA A 93 4.12 4.09 -8.76
C ALA A 93 3.78 4.32 -10.24
N VAL A 94 3.22 3.31 -10.89
CA VAL A 94 2.71 3.38 -12.27
C VAL A 94 1.65 4.48 -12.36
N ASP A 95 1.68 5.26 -13.43
CA ASP A 95 0.73 6.35 -13.64
C ASP A 95 -0.72 5.83 -13.68
N THR A 96 -1.00 4.90 -14.60
CA THR A 96 -2.35 4.40 -14.81
C THR A 96 -2.38 2.90 -15.13
N VAL A 97 -3.31 2.18 -14.51
CA VAL A 97 -3.68 0.80 -14.89
C VAL A 97 -5.06 0.81 -15.56
N HIS A 98 -5.10 0.34 -16.80
CA HIS A 98 -6.31 0.17 -17.60
C HIS A 98 -6.75 -1.28 -17.52
N ILE A 99 -7.98 -1.54 -17.08
CA ILE A 99 -8.58 -2.87 -17.11
C ILE A 99 -9.60 -2.90 -18.24
N VAL A 100 -9.31 -3.61 -19.31
CA VAL A 100 -10.11 -3.67 -20.54
C VAL A 100 -10.79 -5.04 -20.60
N GLY A 101 -12.12 -5.09 -20.66
CA GLY A 101 -12.85 -6.36 -20.71
C GLY A 101 -14.32 -6.24 -20.32
N ARG A 102 -15.00 -7.38 -20.16
CA ARG A 102 -16.41 -7.41 -19.73
C ARG A 102 -16.49 -7.02 -18.25
N ARG A 103 -17.22 -5.94 -17.94
CA ARG A 103 -17.43 -5.42 -16.59
C ARG A 103 -18.27 -6.38 -15.75
N ARG A 104 -17.67 -7.44 -15.22
CA ARG A 104 -18.29 -8.34 -14.23
C ARG A 104 -17.70 -8.03 -12.86
N TRP A 105 -18.19 -6.97 -12.22
CA TRP A 105 -17.95 -6.76 -10.79
C TRP A 105 -18.69 -7.85 -10.01
N ASN A 106 -18.00 -8.42 -9.03
CA ASN A 106 -18.41 -9.40 -8.01
C ASN A 106 -19.90 -9.80 -7.97
N ARG A 107 -20.16 -11.12 -7.94
CA ARG A 107 -21.33 -11.66 -7.24
C ARG A 107 -20.98 -11.73 -5.76
#